data_AF-A0A6M8W5H4-F1
#
_entry.id   AF-A0A6M8W5H4-F1
#
_cell.length_a   1.000
_cell.length_b   1.000
_cell.length_c   1.000
_cell.angle_alpha   90.00
_cell.angle_beta   90.00
_cell.angle_gamma   90.00
#
_symmetry.space_group_name_H-M   'P 1'
#
loop_
_entity.id
_entity.type
_entity.pdbx_description
1 polymer ?
#
loop_
_entity_poly.entity_id
_entity_poly.type
_entity_poly.pdbx_seq_one_letter_code
_entity_poly.pdbx_strand_id
1 'polypeptide(L)'
;MSRITNSVVGTGAAVAVLTAAAAADFITPGDFGWARGDADSTYFEWDVFSSAFGGNDPDVGQFPGELPDGWVSPDVVETTGSAFVTGSGNLYSPFGPINVQVTVPNYGYGVGQTTLLLQVRTEGNELDYDNVVAMGDAPVGVTFLTRDLADQGYIVEALFEFAIDGNPSEIVIDIPTADAHVSVNRIAVDSLAFEDACRGDFNEDGIVDTRDVLTFLNAWSAGEGSADINEDGGVDTRDVIAFLNLWTAGC
;
A
#
# COMPACT_ATOMS: atom_id res chain seq x y z
N MET A 1 36.85 37.10 -53.53
CA MET A 1 37.42 35.75 -53.54
C MET A 1 38.32 35.63 -52.30
N SER A 2 37.74 35.42 -51.11
CA SER A 2 37.67 34.12 -50.41
C SER A 2 38.95 33.30 -50.48
N ARG A 3 39.63 33.10 -49.34
CA ARG A 3 39.99 31.78 -48.80
C ARG A 3 40.67 31.82 -47.42
N ILE A 4 40.00 31.10 -46.49
CA ILE A 4 40.52 30.17 -45.47
C ILE A 4 41.24 30.75 -44.25
N THR A 5 40.53 30.71 -43.11
CA THR A 5 41.13 30.49 -41.78
C THR A 5 40.55 29.21 -41.18
N ASN A 6 41.43 28.22 -40.95
CA ASN A 6 41.15 27.03 -40.15
C ASN A 6 40.95 27.45 -38.70
N SER A 7 39.82 27.09 -38.08
CA SER A 7 39.68 27.11 -36.63
C SER A 7 39.54 25.67 -36.14
N VAL A 8 40.54 25.23 -35.38
CA VAL A 8 40.56 23.95 -34.69
C VAL A 8 39.59 24.06 -33.51
N VAL A 9 38.50 23.31 -33.55
CA VAL A 9 37.57 23.17 -32.42
C VAL A 9 38.18 22.14 -31.46
N GLY A 10 38.67 22.61 -30.31
CA GLY A 10 39.03 21.76 -29.19
C GLY A 10 37.77 21.26 -28.49
N THR A 11 37.54 19.95 -28.52
CA THR A 11 36.52 19.28 -27.71
C THR A 11 36.93 19.28 -26.24
N GLY A 12 36.39 20.22 -25.47
CA GLY A 12 36.40 20.14 -24.02
C GLY A 12 35.26 19.22 -23.56
N ALA A 13 35.60 18.07 -22.98
CA ALA A 13 34.64 17.23 -22.28
C ALA A 13 34.16 17.98 -21.04
N ALA A 14 32.89 18.42 -21.05
CA ALA A 14 32.25 18.95 -19.86
C ALA A 14 31.89 17.76 -18.96
N VAL A 15 32.56 17.67 -17.80
CA VAL A 15 32.10 16.83 -16.68
C VAL A 15 30.84 17.50 -16.15
N ALA A 16 29.68 16.97 -16.51
CA ALA A 16 28.41 17.38 -15.94
C ALA A 16 28.37 16.87 -14.49
N VAL A 17 28.51 17.79 -13.55
CA VAL A 17 28.14 17.55 -12.16
C VAL A 17 26.60 17.63 -12.13
N LEU A 18 25.96 16.47 -12.17
CA LEU A 18 24.52 16.32 -12.00
C LEU A 18 24.18 16.64 -10.54
N THR A 19 23.54 17.77 -10.29
CA THR A 19 22.81 17.96 -9.03
C THR A 19 21.45 17.30 -9.20
N ALA A 20 21.25 16.14 -8.58
CA ALA A 20 19.92 15.56 -8.42
C ALA A 20 19.02 16.62 -7.76
N ALA A 21 17.85 16.89 -8.33
CA ALA A 21 16.82 17.56 -7.57
C ALA A 21 16.54 16.68 -6.34
N ALA A 22 16.57 17.27 -5.15
CA ALA A 22 16.15 16.57 -3.95
C ALA A 22 14.67 16.23 -4.14
N ALA A 23 14.36 14.99 -4.49
CA ALA A 23 12.99 14.53 -4.51
C ALA A 23 12.43 14.69 -3.08
N ALA A 24 11.22 15.24 -2.96
CA ALA A 24 10.59 15.45 -1.67
C ALA A 24 10.48 14.10 -0.92
N ASP A 25 10.47 14.16 0.41
CA ASP A 25 10.15 12.98 1.19
C ASP A 25 8.73 12.51 0.86
N PHE A 26 8.53 11.19 0.91
CA PHE A 26 7.21 10.61 0.75
C PHE A 26 6.24 11.24 1.76
N ILE A 27 5.01 11.49 1.32
CA ILE A 27 4.00 12.03 2.23
C ILE A 27 3.68 10.99 3.31
N THR A 28 3.37 11.48 4.51
CA THR A 28 2.95 10.67 5.65
C THR A 28 1.43 10.55 5.71
N PRO A 29 0.87 9.52 6.36
CA PRO A 29 -0.59 9.30 6.43
C PRO A 29 -1.39 10.36 7.21
N GLY A 30 -0.74 11.41 7.76
CA GLY A 30 -1.42 12.45 8.55
C GLY A 30 -2.59 13.12 7.84
N ASP A 31 -2.51 13.29 6.52
CA ASP A 31 -3.59 13.84 5.70
C ASP A 31 -4.78 12.88 5.52
N PHE A 32 -4.60 11.59 5.87
CA PHE A 32 -5.60 10.52 5.83
C PHE A 32 -6.14 10.17 7.23
N GLY A 33 -5.72 10.91 8.26
CA GLY A 33 -6.33 10.83 9.59
C GLY A 33 -5.59 9.97 10.62
N TRP A 34 -4.40 9.46 10.31
CA TRP A 34 -3.54 8.77 11.30
C TRP A 34 -2.07 9.12 11.17
N ALA A 35 -1.31 8.88 12.22
CA ALA A 35 0.14 8.97 12.23
C ALA A 35 0.78 7.57 12.26
N ARG A 36 1.98 7.46 11.67
CA ARG A 36 2.82 6.27 11.83
C ARG A 36 3.11 6.09 13.31
N GLY A 37 2.76 4.93 13.86
CA GLY A 37 2.93 4.64 15.28
C GLY A 37 1.65 4.76 16.12
N ASP A 38 0.55 5.20 15.52
CA ASP A 38 -0.77 5.08 16.13
C ASP A 38 -1.12 3.60 16.33
N ALA A 39 -2.04 3.33 17.27
CA ALA A 39 -2.57 1.99 17.45
C ALA A 39 -3.13 1.46 16.12
N ASP A 40 -2.96 0.16 15.89
CA ASP A 40 -3.48 -0.53 14.70
C ASP A 40 -2.89 -0.03 13.36
N SER A 41 -1.85 0.80 13.40
CA SER A 41 -1.10 1.22 12.21
C SER A 41 0.12 0.34 11.95
N THR A 42 0.49 0.19 10.67
CA THR A 42 1.79 -0.34 10.24
C THR A 42 2.44 0.58 9.21
N TYR A 43 3.75 0.49 9.08
CA TYR A 43 4.53 1.24 8.10
C TYR A 43 5.77 0.46 7.69
N PHE A 44 6.05 0.38 6.39
CA PHE A 44 7.25 -0.26 5.85
C PHE A 44 7.74 0.52 4.63
N GLU A 45 9.04 0.78 4.55
CA GLU A 45 9.61 1.57 3.47
C GLU A 45 11.01 1.13 3.06
N TRP A 46 11.20 1.09 1.74
CA TRP A 46 12.42 0.70 1.05
C TRP A 46 12.89 1.79 0.10
N ASP A 47 14.16 2.12 0.12
CA ASP A 47 14.83 2.92 -0.91
C ASP A 47 16.09 2.25 -1.50
N VAL A 48 16.50 1.09 -0.95
CA VAL A 48 17.59 0.26 -1.48
C VAL A 48 17.21 -1.22 -1.45
N PHE A 49 17.11 -1.83 -2.63
CA PHE A 49 16.91 -3.26 -2.79
C PHE A 49 18.23 -4.01 -2.83
N SER A 50 18.32 -5.12 -2.10
CA SER A 50 19.49 -6.00 -2.05
C SER A 50 19.42 -7.15 -3.06
N SER A 51 18.21 -7.51 -3.48
CA SER A 51 17.92 -8.63 -4.38
C SER A 51 16.68 -8.32 -5.22
N ALA A 52 16.65 -8.79 -6.47
CA ALA A 52 15.44 -8.72 -7.29
C ALA A 52 14.40 -9.77 -6.90
N PHE A 53 14.79 -10.81 -6.15
CA PHE A 53 13.97 -11.99 -5.91
C PHE A 53 13.58 -12.15 -4.44
N GLY A 54 13.52 -11.04 -3.70
CA GLY A 54 13.13 -11.01 -2.29
C GLY A 54 14.27 -11.11 -1.30
N GLY A 55 13.90 -11.13 -0.02
CA GLY A 55 14.79 -10.95 1.13
C GLY A 55 15.22 -9.50 1.32
N ASN A 56 14.37 -8.55 0.93
CA ASN A 56 14.59 -7.12 1.09
C ASN A 56 13.91 -6.64 2.37
N ASP A 57 14.69 -6.51 3.44
CA ASP A 57 14.23 -5.87 4.68
C ASP A 57 14.02 -4.36 4.46
N PRO A 58 13.01 -3.72 5.09
CA PRO A 58 12.81 -2.27 5.05
C PRO A 58 14.06 -1.52 5.54
N ASP A 59 14.60 -0.64 4.70
CA ASP A 59 15.86 0.06 4.95
C ASP A 59 15.68 1.53 5.36
N VAL A 60 14.56 2.16 5.01
CA VAL A 60 14.26 3.54 5.39
C VAL A 60 13.54 3.60 6.73
N GLY A 61 12.54 2.74 6.90
CA GLY A 61 11.69 2.79 8.07
C GLY A 61 10.72 1.62 8.15
N GLN A 62 10.39 1.27 9.39
CA GLN A 62 9.44 0.23 9.71
C GLN A 62 8.72 0.55 11.03
N PHE A 63 7.42 0.27 11.08
CA PHE A 63 6.61 0.19 12.30
C PHE A 63 5.63 -0.99 12.20
N PRO A 64 5.53 -1.84 13.23
CA PRO A 64 6.29 -1.82 14.49
C PRO A 64 7.78 -2.13 14.28
N GLY A 65 8.65 -1.47 15.07
CA GLY A 65 10.11 -1.57 14.88
C GLY A 65 10.65 -3.00 15.07
N GLU A 66 10.12 -3.73 16.04
CA GLU A 66 10.25 -5.20 16.13
C GLU A 66 8.90 -5.80 15.77
N LEU A 67 8.89 -6.73 14.81
CA LEU A 67 7.66 -7.39 14.39
C LEU A 67 7.16 -8.33 15.50
N PRO A 68 5.86 -8.32 15.81
CA PRO A 68 5.28 -9.30 16.71
C PRO A 68 5.50 -10.74 16.25
N ASP A 69 5.56 -11.67 17.20
CA ASP A 69 5.73 -13.09 16.92
C ASP A 69 4.65 -13.61 15.96
N GLY A 70 5.07 -14.27 14.89
CA GLY A 70 4.19 -14.87 13.89
C GLY A 70 3.81 -13.95 12.72
N TRP A 71 4.22 -12.68 12.75
CA TRP A 71 4.04 -11.78 11.61
C TRP A 71 4.97 -12.18 10.46
N VAL A 72 4.47 -12.08 9.23
CA VAL A 72 5.30 -12.28 8.04
C VAL A 72 6.35 -11.18 7.96
N SER A 73 7.56 -11.51 7.51
CA SER A 73 8.58 -10.49 7.24
C SER A 73 8.16 -9.69 6.01
N PRO A 74 8.16 -8.35 6.10
CA PRO A 74 7.87 -7.50 4.95
C PRO A 74 8.96 -7.70 3.88
N ASP A 75 8.57 -7.76 2.62
CA ASP A 75 9.48 -8.04 1.51
C ASP A 75 9.01 -7.38 0.21
N VAL A 76 9.96 -7.16 -0.70
CA VAL A 76 9.71 -6.68 -2.06
C VAL A 76 10.37 -7.64 -3.04
N VAL A 77 9.59 -8.19 -3.96
CA VAL A 77 10.01 -9.24 -4.88
C VAL A 77 9.61 -8.87 -6.31
N GLU A 78 10.52 -8.98 -7.26
CA GLU A 78 10.16 -8.99 -8.68
C GLU A 78 9.82 -10.41 -9.13
N THR A 79 8.60 -10.61 -9.61
CA THR A 79 8.03 -11.97 -9.78
C THR A 79 8.12 -12.53 -11.20
N THR A 80 8.51 -11.74 -12.20
CA THR A 80 8.61 -12.15 -13.61
C THR A 80 9.99 -12.67 -13.99
N GLY A 81 11.03 -12.34 -13.22
CA GLY A 81 12.40 -12.80 -13.47
C GLY A 81 13.20 -11.91 -14.43
N SER A 82 12.72 -10.68 -14.70
CA SER A 82 13.28 -9.80 -15.74
C SER A 82 14.00 -8.57 -15.20
N ALA A 83 13.91 -8.30 -13.88
CA ALA A 83 14.64 -7.21 -13.25
C ALA A 83 15.97 -7.63 -12.62
N PHE A 84 16.83 -6.64 -12.38
CA PHE A 84 18.01 -6.77 -11.56
C PHE A 84 18.21 -5.54 -10.68
N VAL A 85 18.98 -5.67 -9.61
CA VAL A 85 19.35 -4.57 -8.72
C VAL A 85 20.50 -3.77 -9.34
N THR A 86 20.30 -2.46 -9.52
CA THR A 86 21.34 -1.56 -10.05
C THR A 86 22.42 -1.26 -9.00
N GLY A 87 23.52 -0.63 -9.42
CA GLY A 87 24.56 -0.18 -8.48
C GLY A 87 24.09 0.89 -7.48
N SER A 88 22.95 1.55 -7.73
CA SER A 88 22.31 2.48 -6.80
C SER A 88 21.30 1.80 -5.86
N GLY A 89 21.03 0.51 -6.05
CA GLY A 89 20.06 -0.23 -5.24
C GLY A 89 18.64 -0.27 -5.83
N ASN A 90 18.41 0.21 -7.05
CA ASN A 90 17.05 0.23 -7.62
C ASN A 90 16.71 -1.11 -8.28
N LEU A 91 15.42 -1.47 -8.31
CA LEU A 91 14.94 -2.58 -9.15
C LEU A 91 14.73 -2.06 -10.57
N TYR A 92 15.54 -2.52 -11.53
CA TYR A 92 15.48 -2.06 -12.91
C TYR A 92 15.19 -3.21 -13.88
N SER A 93 14.22 -2.99 -14.77
CA SER A 93 13.94 -3.88 -15.90
C SER A 93 14.30 -3.22 -17.23
N PRO A 94 15.25 -3.76 -18.01
CA PRO A 94 15.57 -3.26 -19.34
C PRO A 94 14.85 -3.95 -20.51
N PHE A 95 14.20 -5.10 -20.29
CA PHE A 95 13.80 -6.00 -21.40
C PHE A 95 12.30 -6.23 -21.54
N GLY A 96 11.48 -5.81 -20.58
CA GLY A 96 10.04 -5.93 -20.65
C GLY A 96 9.33 -5.40 -19.40
N PRO A 97 7.99 -5.40 -19.42
CA PRO A 97 7.22 -5.14 -18.21
C PRO A 97 7.54 -6.18 -17.13
N ILE A 98 7.53 -5.75 -15.88
CA ILE A 98 7.73 -6.58 -14.69
C ILE A 98 6.55 -6.45 -13.76
N ASN A 99 6.49 -7.31 -12.74
CA ASN A 99 5.60 -7.14 -11.60
C ASN A 99 6.46 -7.11 -10.34
N VAL A 100 6.40 -6.00 -9.61
CA VAL A 100 6.98 -5.88 -8.28
C VAL A 100 5.87 -6.19 -7.28
N GLN A 101 6.03 -7.26 -6.54
CA GLN A 101 5.14 -7.65 -5.47
C GLN A 101 5.70 -7.17 -4.14
N VAL A 102 4.86 -6.54 -3.34
CA VAL A 102 5.18 -6.10 -1.98
C VAL A 102 4.31 -6.92 -1.03
N THR A 103 4.95 -7.55 -0.06
CA THR A 103 4.28 -8.27 1.02
C THR A 103 4.54 -7.53 2.32
N VAL A 104 3.50 -7.19 3.07
CA VAL A 104 3.61 -6.60 4.40
C VAL A 104 2.71 -7.31 5.40
N PRO A 105 3.13 -7.46 6.67
CA PRO A 105 2.25 -7.97 7.72
C PRO A 105 1.23 -6.90 8.15
N ASN A 106 0.14 -7.36 8.72
CA ASN A 106 -0.91 -6.52 9.30
C ASN A 106 -1.55 -7.25 10.51
N TYR A 107 -2.41 -6.57 11.26
CA TYR A 107 -2.87 -7.05 12.57
C TYR A 107 -3.65 -8.37 12.55
N GLY A 108 -4.30 -8.70 11.44
CA GLY A 108 -4.94 -10.01 11.29
C GLY A 108 -6.21 -10.20 12.12
N TYR A 109 -6.96 -9.13 12.42
CA TYR A 109 -8.25 -9.21 13.13
C TYR A 109 -9.32 -10.01 12.35
N GLY A 110 -9.08 -10.33 11.08
CA GLY A 110 -9.98 -11.07 10.22
C GLY A 110 -11.04 -10.14 9.64
N VAL A 111 -11.98 -9.72 10.46
CA VAL A 111 -12.96 -8.69 10.08
C VAL A 111 -12.43 -7.29 10.26
N GLY A 112 -13.18 -6.37 9.67
CA GLY A 112 -12.95 -4.96 9.79
C GLY A 112 -12.80 -4.31 8.44
N GLN A 113 -12.05 -3.22 8.45
CA GLN A 113 -11.57 -2.59 7.23
C GLN A 113 -10.09 -2.28 7.42
N THR A 114 -9.34 -2.35 6.34
CA THR A 114 -7.96 -1.87 6.33
C THR A 114 -7.84 -0.76 5.29
N THR A 115 -7.48 0.44 5.75
CA THR A 115 -7.04 1.49 4.83
C THR A 115 -5.56 1.28 4.57
N LEU A 116 -5.17 1.26 3.30
CA LEU A 116 -3.80 1.04 2.86
C LEU A 116 -3.39 2.17 1.91
N LEU A 117 -2.25 2.79 2.20
CA LEU A 117 -1.59 3.73 1.32
C LEU A 117 -0.32 3.08 0.78
N LEU A 118 -0.24 2.96 -0.54
CA LEU A 118 0.97 2.55 -1.25
C LEU A 118 1.56 3.78 -1.95
N GLN A 119 2.81 4.09 -1.69
CA GLN A 119 3.52 5.15 -2.41
C GLN A 119 4.71 4.55 -3.15
N VAL A 120 4.79 4.81 -4.45
CA VAL A 120 5.83 4.25 -5.33
C VAL A 120 6.50 5.37 -6.10
N ARG A 121 7.83 5.38 -6.08
CA ARG A 121 8.65 6.22 -6.96
C ARG A 121 9.27 5.36 -8.06
N THR A 122 9.01 5.76 -9.30
CA THR A 122 9.63 5.18 -10.49
C THR A 122 10.45 6.21 -11.25
N GLU A 123 11.42 5.73 -12.02
CA GLU A 123 12.17 6.49 -13.01
C GLU A 123 12.19 5.74 -14.34
N GLY A 124 12.02 6.46 -15.45
CA GLY A 124 12.00 5.88 -16.79
C GLY A 124 10.60 5.78 -17.36
N ASN A 125 10.24 4.60 -17.85
CA ASN A 125 8.86 4.28 -18.17
C ASN A 125 8.04 4.08 -16.88
N GLU A 126 6.72 4.08 -17.02
CA GLU A 126 5.81 4.19 -15.88
C GLU A 126 5.18 2.84 -15.48
N LEU A 127 4.53 2.85 -14.31
CA LEU A 127 3.71 1.73 -13.85
C LEU A 127 2.51 1.50 -14.78
N ASP A 128 1.98 0.28 -14.75
CA ASP A 128 0.65 0.00 -15.29
C ASP A 128 -0.39 0.32 -14.21
N TYR A 129 -0.71 1.62 -14.07
CA TYR A 129 -1.54 2.15 -12.99
C TYR A 129 -2.93 1.51 -12.88
N ASP A 130 -3.49 1.04 -14.00
CA ASP A 130 -4.81 0.40 -14.04
C ASP A 130 -4.80 -1.02 -13.47
N ASN A 131 -3.63 -1.64 -13.36
CA ASN A 131 -3.44 -3.02 -12.90
C ASN A 131 -2.67 -3.11 -11.57
N VAL A 132 -2.39 -1.98 -10.91
CA VAL A 132 -1.90 -2.00 -9.53
C VAL A 132 -3.04 -2.44 -8.62
N VAL A 133 -2.82 -3.50 -7.84
CA VAL A 133 -3.85 -4.10 -6.97
C VAL A 133 -3.28 -4.46 -5.61
N ALA A 134 -4.10 -4.38 -4.57
CA ALA A 134 -3.80 -4.91 -3.24
C ALA A 134 -4.83 -5.99 -2.92
N MET A 135 -4.38 -7.20 -2.55
CA MET A 135 -5.25 -8.36 -2.33
C MET A 135 -6.16 -8.71 -3.53
N GLY A 136 -5.79 -8.28 -4.73
CA GLY A 136 -6.59 -8.44 -5.95
C GLY A 136 -7.60 -7.32 -6.21
N ASP A 137 -7.76 -6.38 -5.28
CA ASP A 137 -8.66 -5.24 -5.41
C ASP A 137 -7.94 -3.99 -5.95
N ALA A 138 -8.66 -3.22 -6.76
CA ALA A 138 -8.18 -1.97 -7.33
C ALA A 138 -8.15 -0.85 -6.27
N PRO A 139 -7.28 0.16 -6.43
CA PRO A 139 -7.26 1.32 -5.54
C PRO A 139 -8.57 2.11 -5.63
N VAL A 140 -9.01 2.65 -4.50
CA VAL A 140 -10.14 3.60 -4.43
C VAL A 140 -9.71 5.02 -4.87
N GLY A 141 -8.41 5.30 -4.87
CA GLY A 141 -7.86 6.57 -5.32
C GLY A 141 -6.40 6.44 -5.79
N VAL A 142 -6.04 7.22 -6.81
CA VAL A 142 -4.65 7.34 -7.29
C VAL A 142 -4.31 8.82 -7.46
N THR A 143 -3.23 9.25 -6.82
CA THR A 143 -2.74 10.64 -6.86
C THR A 143 -1.29 10.67 -7.31
N PHE A 144 -0.98 11.48 -8.31
CA PHE A 144 0.39 11.77 -8.74
C PHE A 144 0.94 12.93 -7.93
N LEU A 145 1.89 12.65 -7.03
CA LEU A 145 2.49 13.64 -6.14
C LEU A 145 3.54 14.47 -6.88
N THR A 146 4.37 13.79 -7.67
CA THR A 146 5.45 14.39 -8.45
C THR A 146 5.50 13.75 -9.84
N ARG A 147 5.80 14.56 -10.86
CA ARG A 147 6.06 14.09 -12.22
C ARG A 147 7.08 14.99 -12.90
N ASP A 148 8.35 14.64 -12.74
CA ASP A 148 9.48 15.42 -13.24
C ASP A 148 10.17 14.74 -14.42
N LEU A 149 10.73 15.52 -15.34
CA LEU A 149 11.49 14.98 -16.47
C LEU A 149 12.81 14.38 -15.98
N ALA A 150 13.08 13.15 -16.39
CA ALA A 150 14.37 12.48 -16.19
C ALA A 150 15.20 12.51 -17.48
N ASP A 151 16.44 12.02 -17.42
CA ASP A 151 17.28 11.84 -18.60
C ASP A 151 16.63 10.89 -19.62
N GLN A 152 15.86 9.92 -19.14
CA GLN A 152 15.01 9.04 -19.93
C GLN A 152 13.65 8.92 -19.24
N GLY A 153 12.58 9.37 -19.90
CA GLY A 153 11.22 9.29 -19.34
C GLY A 153 10.97 10.30 -18.22
N TYR A 154 10.36 9.84 -17.13
CA TYR A 154 9.96 10.66 -16.00
C TYR A 154 10.37 10.03 -14.67
N ILE A 155 10.61 10.87 -13.67
CA ILE A 155 10.51 10.46 -12.27
C ILE A 155 9.06 10.69 -11.85
N VAL A 156 8.36 9.62 -11.47
CA VAL A 156 6.95 9.67 -11.06
C VAL A 156 6.80 9.13 -9.66
N GLU A 157 6.12 9.90 -8.82
CA GLU A 157 5.65 9.47 -7.51
C GLU A 157 4.14 9.34 -7.55
N ALA A 158 3.66 8.10 -7.38
CA ALA A 158 2.24 7.79 -7.32
C ALA A 158 1.89 7.31 -5.91
N LEU A 159 0.79 7.85 -5.38
CA LEU A 159 0.12 7.42 -4.18
C LEU A 159 -1.16 6.69 -4.57
N PHE A 160 -1.30 5.46 -4.11
CA PHE A 160 -2.48 4.63 -4.27
C PHE A 160 -3.13 4.48 -2.91
N GLU A 161 -4.44 4.68 -2.85
CA GLU A 161 -5.26 4.48 -1.67
C GLU A 161 -6.15 3.26 -1.92
N PHE A 162 -6.14 2.31 -0.99
CA PHE A 162 -7.00 1.13 -1.02
C PHE A 162 -7.87 1.08 0.23
N ALA A 163 -9.11 0.65 0.05
CA ALA A 163 -9.97 0.20 1.12
C ALA A 163 -10.12 -1.31 0.97
N ILE A 164 -9.48 -2.07 1.87
CA ILE A 164 -9.53 -3.52 1.88
C ILE A 164 -10.63 -3.96 2.84
N ASP A 165 -11.52 -4.81 2.36
CA ASP A 165 -12.53 -5.45 3.21
C ASP A 165 -11.84 -6.46 4.13
N GLY A 166 -12.09 -6.33 5.43
CA GLY A 166 -11.46 -7.14 6.47
C GLY A 166 -10.11 -6.60 6.94
N ASN A 167 -9.50 -7.39 7.82
CA ASN A 167 -8.17 -7.15 8.36
C ASN A 167 -7.31 -8.41 8.22
N PRO A 168 -6.73 -8.66 7.03
CA PRO A 168 -5.87 -9.81 6.83
C PRO A 168 -4.56 -9.66 7.62
N SER A 169 -3.93 -10.78 7.98
CA SER A 169 -2.62 -10.77 8.67
C SER A 169 -1.44 -10.48 7.74
N GLU A 170 -1.68 -10.55 6.43
CA GLU A 170 -0.72 -10.35 5.37
C GLU A 170 -1.43 -9.62 4.22
N ILE A 171 -0.79 -8.57 3.71
CA ILE A 171 -1.25 -7.80 2.56
C ILE A 171 -0.24 -7.98 1.44
N VAL A 172 -0.72 -8.47 0.30
CA VAL A 172 0.06 -8.65 -0.92
C VAL A 172 -0.39 -7.61 -1.94
N ILE A 173 0.57 -6.86 -2.47
CA ILE A 173 0.35 -5.76 -3.40
C ILE A 173 1.12 -6.06 -4.67
N ASP A 174 0.43 -6.09 -5.81
CA ASP A 174 1.05 -6.27 -7.12
C ASP A 174 1.17 -4.91 -7.83
N ILE A 175 2.39 -4.59 -8.26
CA ILE A 175 2.76 -3.31 -8.87
C ILE A 175 3.36 -3.61 -10.25
N PRO A 176 2.52 -3.84 -11.27
CA PRO A 176 2.98 -4.09 -12.63
C PRO A 176 3.52 -2.82 -13.28
N THR A 177 4.48 -2.98 -14.19
CA THR A 177 4.97 -1.91 -15.06
C THR A 177 4.40 -2.04 -16.47
N ALA A 178 4.18 -0.90 -17.15
CA ALA A 178 3.54 -0.91 -18.46
C ALA A 178 4.49 -1.39 -19.58
N ASP A 179 5.79 -1.18 -19.42
CA ASP A 179 6.81 -1.49 -20.43
C ASP A 179 8.18 -1.79 -19.76
N ALA A 180 9.18 -2.05 -20.59
CA ALA A 180 10.60 -2.09 -20.24
C ALA A 180 11.13 -0.71 -19.83
N HIS A 181 12.39 -0.65 -19.41
CA HIS A 181 13.12 0.55 -19.00
C HIS A 181 12.47 1.30 -17.84
N VAL A 182 11.94 0.54 -16.88
CA VAL A 182 11.41 1.06 -15.60
C VAL A 182 12.40 0.76 -14.50
N SER A 183 12.71 1.78 -13.71
CA SER A 183 13.41 1.68 -12.44
C SER A 183 12.40 1.95 -11.32
N VAL A 184 12.26 1.02 -10.38
CA VAL A 184 11.54 1.24 -9.12
C VAL A 184 12.58 1.60 -8.07
N ASN A 185 12.43 2.78 -7.48
CA ASN A 185 13.47 3.40 -6.66
C ASN A 185 13.10 3.42 -5.18
N ARG A 186 11.82 3.62 -4.86
CA ARG A 186 11.34 3.74 -3.47
C ARG A 186 9.90 3.25 -3.38
N ILE A 187 9.60 2.50 -2.34
CA ILE A 187 8.26 1.99 -2.03
C ILE A 187 7.99 2.24 -0.55
N ALA A 188 6.84 2.81 -0.23
CA ALA A 188 6.32 2.84 1.14
C ALA A 188 4.92 2.25 1.17
N VAL A 189 4.63 1.55 2.26
CA VAL A 189 3.32 1.03 2.58
C VAL A 189 2.96 1.49 3.99
N ASP A 190 1.86 2.22 4.10
CA ASP A 190 1.24 2.58 5.38
C ASP A 190 -0.11 1.87 5.44
N SER A 191 -0.40 1.19 6.55
CA SER A 191 -1.74 0.64 6.79
C SER A 191 -2.33 1.13 8.10
N LEU A 192 -3.66 1.21 8.14
CA LEU A 192 -4.43 1.38 9.34
C LEU A 192 -5.53 0.32 9.37
N ALA A 193 -5.45 -0.54 10.37
CA ALA A 193 -6.44 -1.54 10.67
C ALA A 193 -7.56 -0.91 11.51
N PHE A 194 -8.80 -1.13 11.09
CA PHE A 194 -9.97 -0.89 11.91
C PHE A 194 -10.55 -2.24 12.27
N GLU A 195 -10.50 -2.58 13.56
CA GLU A 195 -11.38 -3.62 14.08
C GLU A 195 -12.80 -3.06 13.98
N ASP A 196 -13.55 -3.47 12.95
CA ASP A 196 -14.99 -3.26 12.99
C ASP A 196 -15.46 -4.22 14.06
N ALA A 197 -15.93 -3.68 15.19
CA ALA A 197 -16.50 -4.48 16.26
C ALA A 197 -17.54 -5.36 15.60
N CYS A 198 -17.22 -6.65 15.50
CA CYS A 198 -17.97 -7.56 14.66
C CYS A 198 -19.43 -7.48 15.10
N ARG A 199 -20.28 -6.84 14.31
CA ARG A 199 -21.67 -6.56 14.75
C ARG A 199 -22.47 -7.86 14.91
N GLY A 200 -21.97 -8.96 14.34
CA GLY A 200 -22.43 -10.32 14.59
C GLY A 200 -22.03 -10.87 15.97
N ASP A 201 -20.88 -10.47 16.52
CA ASP A 201 -20.45 -10.69 17.91
C ASP A 201 -21.01 -9.60 18.81
N PHE A 202 -22.32 -9.65 19.01
CA PHE A 202 -23.05 -8.65 19.78
C PHE A 202 -22.66 -8.64 21.27
N ASN A 203 -22.06 -9.73 21.77
CA ASN A 203 -21.68 -9.85 23.17
C ASN A 203 -20.19 -9.56 23.45
N GLU A 204 -19.42 -9.28 22.40
CA GLU A 204 -18.01 -8.86 22.41
C GLU A 204 -17.11 -9.91 23.10
N ASP A 205 -17.42 -11.21 22.95
CA ASP A 205 -16.57 -12.29 23.48
C ASP A 205 -15.58 -12.86 22.46
N GLY A 206 -15.53 -12.26 21.27
CA GLY A 206 -14.64 -12.60 20.16
C GLY A 206 -15.12 -13.80 19.34
N ILE A 207 -16.34 -14.31 19.59
CA ILE A 207 -16.89 -15.48 18.91
C ILE A 207 -18.34 -15.23 18.51
N VAL A 208 -18.62 -15.28 17.20
CA VAL A 208 -20.01 -15.24 16.70
C VAL A 208 -20.68 -16.59 16.91
N ASP A 209 -21.55 -16.68 17.90
CA ASP A 209 -22.35 -17.86 18.17
C ASP A 209 -23.80 -17.52 18.60
N THR A 210 -24.52 -18.50 19.13
CA THR A 210 -25.92 -18.31 19.55
C THR A 210 -26.10 -17.37 20.76
N ARG A 211 -25.02 -17.05 21.48
CA ARG A 211 -25.00 -16.14 22.64
C ARG A 211 -25.15 -14.69 22.18
N ASP A 212 -24.62 -14.34 21.02
CA ASP A 212 -24.84 -13.03 20.39
C ASP A 212 -26.30 -12.83 20.06
N VAL A 213 -26.92 -13.83 19.45
CA VAL A 213 -28.35 -13.81 19.13
C VAL A 213 -29.18 -13.60 20.39
N LEU A 214 -28.83 -14.28 21.48
CA LEU A 214 -29.53 -14.12 22.75
C LEU A 214 -29.35 -12.70 23.33
N THR A 215 -28.13 -12.17 23.30
CA THR A 215 -27.81 -10.83 23.80
C THR A 215 -28.50 -9.75 22.97
N PHE A 216 -28.44 -9.85 21.64
CA PHE A 216 -29.14 -8.98 20.70
C PHE A 216 -30.66 -8.99 20.93
N LEU A 217 -31.28 -10.17 21.02
CA LEU A 217 -32.73 -10.26 21.23
C LEU A 217 -33.16 -9.68 22.57
N ASN A 218 -32.34 -9.78 23.61
CA ASN A 218 -32.61 -9.13 24.89
C ASN A 218 -32.60 -7.59 24.73
N ALA A 219 -31.54 -7.03 24.11
CA ALA A 219 -31.43 -5.59 23.86
C ALA A 219 -32.56 -5.06 22.96
N TRP A 220 -32.87 -5.77 21.87
CA TRP A 220 -33.96 -5.46 20.96
C TRP A 220 -35.32 -5.46 21.67
N SER A 221 -35.59 -6.47 22.50
CA SER A 221 -36.85 -6.54 23.27
C SER A 221 -36.97 -5.43 24.32
N ALA A 222 -35.84 -4.91 24.80
CA ALA A 222 -35.77 -3.79 25.73
C ALA A 222 -35.82 -2.41 25.01
N GLY A 223 -35.73 -2.39 23.68
CA GLY A 223 -35.66 -1.16 22.88
C GLY A 223 -34.39 -0.36 23.12
N GLU A 224 -33.28 -1.05 23.44
CA GLU A 224 -31.99 -0.41 23.65
C GLU A 224 -31.39 0.06 22.33
N GLY A 225 -30.76 1.25 22.33
CA GLY A 225 -30.14 1.81 21.13
C GLY A 225 -28.97 0.96 20.58
N SER A 226 -28.41 0.05 21.38
CA SER A 226 -27.43 -0.93 20.91
C SER A 226 -28.04 -1.93 19.89
N ALA A 227 -29.36 -2.11 19.90
CA ALA A 227 -30.06 -2.98 18.96
C ALA A 227 -30.49 -2.25 17.67
N ASP A 228 -30.16 -0.96 17.49
CA ASP A 228 -30.29 -0.23 16.22
C ASP A 228 -29.11 -0.63 15.31
N ILE A 229 -29.22 -1.81 14.70
CA ILE A 229 -28.17 -2.44 13.92
C ILE A 229 -28.08 -1.86 12.50
N ASN A 230 -29.17 -1.28 11.99
CA ASN A 230 -29.13 -0.61 10.69
C ASN A 230 -28.86 0.90 10.78
N GLU A 231 -28.73 1.44 12.00
CA GLU A 231 -28.47 2.85 12.31
C GLU A 231 -29.52 3.81 11.72
N ASP A 232 -30.77 3.35 11.58
CA ASP A 232 -31.87 4.15 11.05
C ASP A 232 -32.53 5.04 12.11
N GLY A 233 -32.05 4.97 13.35
CA GLY A 233 -32.50 5.76 14.49
C GLY A 233 -33.70 5.13 15.22
N GLY A 234 -34.10 3.91 14.83
CA GLY A 234 -35.16 3.14 15.46
C GLY A 234 -34.71 1.70 15.73
N VAL A 235 -35.29 1.08 16.76
CA VAL A 235 -35.12 -0.35 17.05
C VAL A 235 -36.40 -1.06 16.62
N ASP A 236 -36.36 -1.70 15.46
CA ASP A 236 -37.49 -2.41 14.86
C ASP A 236 -37.08 -3.75 14.22
N THR A 237 -38.00 -4.39 13.51
CA THR A 237 -37.75 -5.71 12.89
C THR A 237 -36.68 -5.69 11.79
N ARG A 238 -36.33 -4.52 11.24
CA ARG A 238 -35.27 -4.36 10.24
C ARG A 238 -33.91 -4.58 10.87
N ASP A 239 -33.72 -4.18 12.12
CA ASP A 239 -32.50 -4.48 12.88
C ASP A 239 -32.31 -5.97 13.08
N VAL A 240 -33.40 -6.70 13.34
CA VAL A 240 -33.35 -8.16 13.48
C VAL A 240 -32.88 -8.80 12.17
N ILE A 241 -33.37 -8.33 11.02
CA ILE A 241 -32.95 -8.84 9.71
C ILE A 241 -31.49 -8.47 9.45
N ALA A 242 -31.09 -7.22 9.73
CA ALA A 242 -29.73 -6.75 9.56
C ALA A 242 -28.74 -7.55 10.43
N PHE A 243 -29.07 -7.74 11.71
CA PHE A 243 -28.29 -8.56 12.64
C PHE A 243 -28.17 -10.01 12.17
N LEU A 244 -29.25 -10.65 11.73
CA LEU A 244 -29.17 -12.03 11.26
C LEU A 244 -28.33 -12.18 9.98
N ASN A 245 -28.34 -11.18 9.09
CA ASN A 245 -27.46 -11.16 7.92
C ASN A 245 -25.99 -11.06 8.35
N LEU A 246 -25.68 -10.22 9.34
CA LEU A 246 -24.35 -10.10 9.93
C LEU A 246 -23.94 -11.41 10.63
N TRP A 247 -24.74 -11.91 11.55
CA TRP A 247 -24.51 -13.16 12.28
C TRP A 247 -24.28 -14.38 11.37
N THR A 248 -24.98 -14.46 10.23
CA THR A 248 -24.79 -15.57 9.27
C THR A 248 -23.63 -15.36 8.31
N ALA A 249 -23.25 -14.11 8.02
CA ALA A 249 -21.98 -13.81 7.37
C ALA A 249 -20.80 -14.10 8.31
N GLY A 250 -21.04 -14.00 9.62
CA GLY A 250 -20.08 -14.18 10.69
C GLY A 250 -19.51 -12.83 11.12
N CYS A 251 -18.26 -12.90 11.54
CA CYS A 251 -17.32 -11.84 11.28
C CYS A 251 -16.72 -12.20 9.90
#